data_AF-A0A6I5C1V0-F1
#
_entry.id   AF-A0A6I5C1V0-F1
#
_cell.length_a   1.000
_cell.length_b   1.000
_cell.length_c   1.000
_cell.angle_alpha   90.00
_cell.angle_beta   90.00
_cell.angle_gamma   90.00
#
_symmetry.space_group_name_H-M   'P 1'
#
loop_
_entity.id
_entity.type
_entity.pdbx_description
1 polymer ?
#
loop_
_entity_poly.entity_id
_entity_poly.type
_entity_poly.pdbx_seq_one_letter_code
_entity_poly.pdbx_strand_id
1 'polypeptide(L)' 'MADFTFETVTHSVYRWAIPAPEPWGAAAEEISRAWAAAANAYRETYELAGTRPIPGDALRFHVRDGVIVIEFTTEE' A
#
# COMPACT_ATOMS: atom_id res chain seq x y z
N MET A 1 32.02 -26.75 -9.52
CA MET A 1 30.71 -27.17 -10.08
C MET A 1 29.71 -26.13 -9.60
N ALA A 2 28.84 -25.61 -10.47
CA ALA A 2 27.84 -24.62 -10.09
C ALA A 2 26.49 -25.32 -9.94
N ASP A 3 25.86 -25.17 -8.77
CA ASP A 3 24.51 -25.63 -8.54
C ASP A 3 23.53 -24.60 -9.12
N PHE A 4 22.66 -25.05 -10.02
CA PHE A 4 21.61 -24.23 -10.59
C PHE A 4 20.35 -24.36 -9.73
N THR A 5 19.72 -23.21 -9.42
CA THR A 5 18.40 -23.15 -8.79
C THR A 5 17.51 -22.20 -9.58
N PHE A 6 16.20 -22.47 -9.57
CA PHE A 6 15.18 -21.64 -10.19
C PHE A 6 13.95 -21.61 -9.27
N GLU A 7 13.37 -20.43 -9.11
CA GLU A 7 12.16 -20.20 -8.34
C GLU A 7 11.27 -19.18 -9.08
N THR A 8 9.95 -19.34 -8.96
CA THR A 8 8.95 -18.39 -9.47
C THR A 8 8.21 -17.81 -8.28
N VAL A 9 8.34 -16.51 -8.06
CA VAL A 9 7.66 -15.78 -6.97
C VAL A 9 6.51 -14.96 -7.56
N THR A 10 5.31 -15.11 -6.99
CA THR A 10 4.15 -14.27 -7.30
C THR A 10 4.00 -13.23 -6.21
N HIS A 11 3.80 -11.97 -6.58
CA HIS A 11 3.49 -10.93 -5.62
C HIS A 11 2.25 -10.14 -6.03
N SER A 12 1.40 -9.84 -5.06
CA SER A 12 0.24 -8.98 -5.22
C SER A 12 0.54 -7.58 -4.71
N VAL A 13 0.17 -6.55 -5.45
CA VAL A 13 0.34 -5.15 -5.04
C VAL A 13 -1.02 -4.49 -4.91
N TYR A 14 -1.32 -4.01 -3.71
CA TYR A 14 -2.54 -3.28 -3.40
C TYR A 14 -2.27 -1.78 -3.47
N ARG A 15 -3.06 -1.03 -4.24
CA ARG A 15 -2.83 0.39 -4.51
C ARG A 15 -4.11 1.22 -4.40
N TRP A 16 -4.00 2.36 -3.74
CA TRP A 16 -5.02 3.40 -3.72
C TRP A 16 -4.43 4.68 -4.31
N ALA A 17 -4.99 5.16 -5.42
CA ALA A 17 -4.59 6.42 -6.04
C ALA A 17 -5.54 7.54 -5.61
N ILE A 18 -4.97 8.60 -5.05
CA ILE A 18 -5.67 9.77 -4.53
C ILE A 18 -5.33 10.94 -5.45
N PRO A 19 -6.30 11.53 -6.16
CA PRO A 19 -6.07 12.72 -6.97
C PRO A 19 -5.55 13.89 -6.13
N ALA A 20 -4.47 14.50 -6.58
CA ALA A 20 -3.82 15.66 -5.99
C ALA A 20 -3.61 16.76 -7.05
N PRO A 21 -4.70 17.31 -7.63
CA PRO A 21 -4.62 18.27 -8.72
C PRO A 21 -3.98 19.59 -8.28
N GLU A 22 -3.11 20.14 -9.12
CA GLU A 22 -2.51 21.44 -8.88
C GLU A 22 -3.52 22.60 -9.02
N PRO A 23 -3.23 23.75 -8.37
CA PRO A 23 -2.22 23.99 -7.32
C PRO A 23 -2.55 23.47 -5.90
N TRP A 24 -3.74 22.93 -5.65
CA TRP A 24 -4.22 22.69 -4.27
C TRP A 24 -3.79 21.34 -3.69
N GLY A 25 -3.48 20.36 -4.53
CA GLY A 25 -3.14 19.00 -4.11
C GLY A 25 -4.36 18.21 -3.62
N ALA A 26 -4.10 17.13 -2.87
CA ALA A 26 -5.15 16.29 -2.31
C ALA A 26 -5.67 16.85 -0.98
N ALA A 27 -6.98 16.75 -0.76
CA ALA A 27 -7.57 17.12 0.52
C ALA A 27 -7.13 16.15 1.64
N ALA A 28 -6.90 16.67 2.84
CA ALA A 28 -6.53 15.86 4.00
C ALA A 28 -7.59 14.78 4.31
N GLU A 29 -8.87 15.05 4.05
CA GLU A 29 -9.95 14.07 4.21
C GLU A 29 -9.83 12.90 3.24
N GLU A 30 -9.51 13.16 1.96
CA GLU A 30 -9.29 12.11 0.95
C GLU A 30 -8.11 11.22 1.32
N ILE A 31 -7.00 11.83 1.77
CA ILE A 31 -5.83 11.10 2.26
C ILE A 31 -6.22 10.25 3.47
N SER A 32 -6.98 10.80 4.41
CA SER A 32 -7.42 10.09 5.62
C SER A 32 -8.32 8.90 5.30
N ARG A 33 -9.24 9.06 4.33
CA ARG A 33 -10.11 7.97 3.86
C ARG A 33 -9.31 6.86 3.18
N ALA A 34 -8.43 7.21 2.25
CA ALA A 34 -7.60 6.25 1.55
C ALA A 34 -6.66 5.50 2.51
N TRP A 35 -6.09 6.20 3.49
CA TRP A 35 -5.30 5.59 4.55
C TRP A 35 -6.11 4.56 5.35
N ALA A 36 -7.32 4.91 5.79
CA ALA A 36 -8.18 3.99 6.53
C ALA A 36 -8.53 2.74 5.70
N ALA A 37 -8.82 2.90 4.41
CA ALA A 37 -9.09 1.78 3.50
C ALA A 37 -7.87 0.87 3.33
N ALA A 38 -6.70 1.45 3.06
CA ALA A 38 -5.45 0.70 2.91
C ALA A 38 -5.06 -0.05 4.19
N ALA A 39 -5.25 0.60 5.35
CA ALA A 39 -5.01 0.00 6.66
C ALA A 39 -5.93 -1.20 6.92
N ASN A 40 -7.21 -1.10 6.56
CA ASN A 40 -8.15 -2.21 6.71
C ASN A 40 -7.81 -3.37 5.79
N ALA A 41 -7.48 -3.09 4.53
CA ALA A 41 -7.07 -4.12 3.57
C ALA A 41 -5.79 -4.86 4.03
N TYR A 42 -4.80 -4.13 4.56
CA TYR A 42 -3.62 -4.75 5.14
C TYR A 42 -3.99 -5.66 6.32
N ARG A 43 -4.84 -5.19 7.25
CA ARG A 43 -5.27 -6.02 8.38
C ARG A 43 -6.01 -7.27 7.95
N GLU A 44 -6.89 -7.16 6.96
CA GLU A 44 -7.63 -8.30 6.40
C GLU A 44 -6.66 -9.31 5.77
N THR A 45 -5.70 -8.83 4.97
CA THR A 45 -4.73 -9.67 4.28
C THR A 45 -3.83 -10.45 5.24
N TYR A 46 -3.46 -9.85 6.37
CA TYR A 46 -2.60 -10.46 7.39
C TYR A 46 -3.36 -10.97 8.62
N GLU A 47 -4.69 -11.08 8.53
CA GLU A 47 -5.60 -11.56 9.59
C GLU A 47 -5.36 -10.88 10.96
N LEU A 48 -5.04 -9.59 10.93
CA LEU A 48 -4.75 -8.81 12.12
C LEU A 48 -6.03 -8.34 12.80
N ALA A 49 -6.12 -8.53 14.12
CA ALA A 49 -7.18 -7.93 14.92
C ALA A 49 -7.24 -6.40 14.71
N GLY A 50 -8.45 -5.84 14.62
CA GLY A 50 -8.66 -4.41 14.28
C GLY A 50 -7.96 -3.42 15.22
N THR A 51 -7.69 -3.81 16.46
CA THR A 51 -6.98 -3.00 17.46
C THR A 51 -5.46 -3.12 17.38
N ARG A 52 -4.93 -4.08 16.61
CA ARG A 52 -3.49 -4.25 16.47
C ARG A 52 -2.90 -3.09 15.66
N PRO A 53 -1.80 -2.48 16.12
CA PRO A 53 -1.11 -1.47 15.33
C PRO A 53 -0.55 -2.11 14.05
N ILE A 54 -0.67 -1.38 12.95
CA ILE A 54 -0.01 -1.71 11.68
C ILE A 54 1.46 -1.27 11.77
N PRO A 55 2.43 -2.06 11.29
CA PRO A 55 3.83 -1.62 11.21
C PRO A 55 3.96 -0.30 10.44
N GLY A 56 4.84 0.60 10.89
CA GLY A 56 4.95 1.95 10.33
C GLY A 56 5.40 2.00 8.87
N ASP A 57 6.01 0.93 8.37
CA ASP A 57 6.55 0.78 7.02
C ASP A 57 5.70 -0.15 6.13
N ALA A 58 4.60 -0.69 6.66
CA ALA A 58 3.70 -1.60 5.95
C ALA A 58 2.97 -0.94 4.78
N LEU A 59 2.62 0.34 4.91
CA LEU A 59 1.95 1.14 3.89
C LEU A 59 2.88 2.26 3.45
N ARG A 60 3.12 2.39 2.14
CA ARG A 60 4.02 3.41 1.58
C ARG A 60 3.26 4.44 0.77
N PHE A 61 3.68 5.70 0.87
CA PHE A 61 3.16 6.81 0.09
C PHE A 61 4.12 7.18 -1.04
N HIS A 62 3.59 7.31 -2.25
CA HIS A 62 4.32 7.79 -3.42
C HIS A 62 3.55 8.92 -4.09
N VAL A 63 4.25 9.91 -4.63
CA VAL A 63 3.62 10.93 -5.48
C VAL A 63 4.00 10.64 -6.93
N ARG A 64 3.02 10.59 -7.83
CA ARG A 64 3.21 10.37 -9.28
C ARG A 64 2.21 11.21 -10.05
N ASP A 65 2.64 12.02 -11.01
CA ASP A 65 1.77 12.71 -11.98
C ASP A 65 0.45 13.29 -11.41
N GLY A 66 0.53 14.04 -10.30
CA GLY A 66 -0.66 14.64 -9.68
C GLY A 66 -1.56 13.67 -8.91
N VAL A 67 -1.04 12.50 -8.54
CA VAL A 67 -1.69 11.55 -7.63
C VAL A 67 -0.77 11.17 -6.46
N ILE A 68 -1.37 10.99 -5.28
CA ILE A 68 -0.74 10.34 -4.13
C ILE A 68 -1.18 8.88 -4.13
N VAL A 69 -0.24 7.96 -4.11
CA VAL A 69 -0.49 6.52 -4.10
C VAL A 69 -0.14 5.96 -2.72
N ILE A 70 -1.06 5.23 -2.11
CA ILE A 70 -0.80 4.39 -0.94
C ILE A 70 -0.70 2.95 -1.43
N GLU A 71 0.38 2.24 -1.10
CA GLU A 71 0.56 0.85 -1.52
C GLU A 71 1.20 -0.06 -0.47
N PHE A 72 0.90 -1.36 -0.59
CA PHE A 72 1.67 -2.45 0.02
C PHE A 72 1.70 -3.67 -0.91
N THR A 73 2.69 -4.52 -0.69
CA THR A 73 2.93 -5.74 -1.49
C THR A 73 2.84 -6.95 -0.59
N THR A 74 2.27 -8.04 -1.10
CA THR A 74 2.32 -9.36 -0.47
C THR A 74 2.98 -10.35 -1.41
N GLU A 75 3.86 -11.19 -0.89
CA GLU A 75 4.47 -12.30 -1.62
C GLU A 75 3.67 -13.57 -1.30
N GLU A 76 3.36 -14.36 -2.33
CA GLU A 76 2.74 -15.70 -2.21
C GLU A 76 3.78 -16.82 -2.29
#